data_AF-A0A231VK41-F1
#
_entry.id   AF-A0A231VK41-F1
#
_cell.length_a   1.000
_cell.length_b   1.000
_cell.length_c   1.000
_cell.angle_alpha   90.00
_cell.angle_beta   90.00
_cell.angle_gamma   90.00
#
_symmetry.space_group_name_H-M   'P 1'
#
loop_
_entity.id
_entity.type
_entity.pdbx_description
1 polymer ?
#
loop_
_entity_poly.entity_id
_entity_poly.type
_entity_poly.pdbx_seq_one_letter_code
_entity_poly.pdbx_strand_id
1 'polypeptide(L)'
;MFTVNATDVRKEWADFINSVVREKPKIIKRTRDYVFVSNIDMIKEMLKAYTFTANVLNEDDGTVTISLNEIDIVVNGKDEDEALNLLVDDMIEYAEDFYNDFQYWYSAPNRREHLPYVLNILLQDNSEGVKKLIKCQHGKN
;
A
#
# COMPACT_ATOMS: atom_id res chain seq x y z
N MET A 1 25.29 9.51 0.16
CA MET A 1 23.91 9.77 0.62
C MET A 1 23.95 10.96 1.56
N PHE A 2 23.11 11.98 1.36
CA PHE A 2 23.00 13.10 2.30
C PHE A 2 22.25 12.62 3.55
N THR A 3 22.85 12.76 4.73
CA THR A 3 22.29 12.24 5.99
C THR A 3 22.41 13.21 7.14
N VAL A 4 21.47 13.15 8.08
CA VAL A 4 21.50 13.87 9.37
C VAL A 4 21.82 12.86 10.48
N ASN A 5 22.68 13.21 11.44
CA ASN A 5 23.01 12.32 12.56
C ASN A 5 21.79 12.16 13.49
N ALA A 6 21.48 10.94 13.93
CA ALA A 6 20.39 10.69 14.88
C ALA A 6 20.50 11.49 16.18
N THR A 7 21.72 11.81 16.62
CA THR A 7 21.96 12.64 17.82
C THR A 7 21.48 14.07 17.62
N ASP A 8 21.69 14.64 16.43
CA ASP A 8 21.28 15.99 16.08
C ASP A 8 19.77 16.05 15.88
N VAL A 9 19.20 15.06 15.18
CA VAL A 9 17.74 14.91 15.05
C VAL A 9 17.06 14.85 16.41
N ARG A 10 17.63 14.14 17.39
CA ARG A 10 17.07 14.08 18.75
C ARG A 10 17.14 15.43 19.47
N LYS A 11 18.21 16.21 19.28
CA LYS A 11 18.37 17.53 19.90
C LYS A 11 17.42 18.57 19.29
N GLU A 12 17.20 18.47 17.99
CA GLU A 12 16.44 19.45 17.17
C GLU A 12 15.18 18.81 16.57
N TRP A 13 14.47 17.98 17.34
CA TRP A 13 13.38 17.15 16.82
C TRP A 13 12.28 17.94 16.11
N ALA A 14 11.83 19.05 16.72
CA ALA A 14 10.77 19.87 16.15
C ALA A 14 11.19 20.50 14.81
N ASP A 15 12.40 21.04 14.72
CA ASP A 15 12.92 21.65 13.50
C ASP A 15 13.17 20.59 12.42
N PHE A 16 13.68 19.43 12.81
CA PHE A 16 13.83 18.28 11.92
C PHE A 16 12.48 17.89 11.31
N ILE A 17 11.44 17.67 12.13
CA ILE A 17 10.11 17.30 11.63
C ILE A 17 9.52 18.40 10.76
N ASN A 18 9.59 19.68 11.17
CA ASN A 18 9.12 20.80 10.35
C ASN A 18 9.76 20.80 8.96
N SER A 19 11.07 20.56 8.90
CA SER A 19 11.78 20.51 7.63
C SER A 19 11.42 19.29 6.76
N VAL A 20 11.10 18.14 7.36
CA VAL A 20 10.61 16.97 6.61
C VAL A 20 9.21 17.24 6.05
N VAL A 21 8.34 17.85 6.86
CA VAL A 21 6.96 18.14 6.48
C VAL A 21 6.87 19.21 5.41
N ARG A 22 7.67 20.29 5.53
CA ARG A 22 7.55 21.50 4.69
C ARG A 22 8.52 21.55 3.51
N GLU A 23 9.58 20.76 3.52
CA GLU A 23 10.61 20.83 2.48
C GLU A 23 10.73 19.51 1.70
N LYS A 24 11.33 18.48 2.30
CA LYS A 24 11.68 17.23 1.60
C LYS A 24 11.94 16.06 2.54
N PRO A 25 11.89 14.82 2.06
CA PRO A 25 12.29 13.66 2.84
C PRO A 25 13.76 13.73 3.25
N LYS A 26 14.08 13.19 4.42
CA LYS A 26 15.44 13.19 4.98
C LYS A 26 15.84 11.80 5.43
N ILE A 27 17.15 11.55 5.45
CA ILE A 27 17.71 10.29 5.89
C ILE A 27 18.49 10.51 7.18
N ILE A 28 18.10 9.81 8.23
CA ILE A 28 18.77 9.80 9.52
C ILE A 28 19.80 8.67 9.51
N LYS A 29 21.04 8.98 9.89
CA LYS A 29 22.08 7.97 10.14
C LYS A 29 22.16 7.66 11.64
N ARG A 30 21.99 6.39 12.01
CA ARG A 30 22.15 5.88 13.38
C ARG A 30 23.18 4.76 13.38
N THR A 31 24.42 5.06 13.76
CA THR A 31 25.54 4.10 13.75
C THR A 31 25.74 3.48 12.35
N ARG A 32 25.24 2.26 12.12
CA ARG A 32 25.31 1.52 10.84
C ARG A 32 24.00 1.54 10.05
N ASP A 33 22.92 2.01 10.67
CA ASP A 33 21.57 1.99 10.11
C ASP A 33 21.18 3.35 9.51
N TYR A 34 20.26 3.30 8.56
CA TYR A 34 19.70 4.47 7.88
C TYR A 34 18.18 4.42 7.99
N VAL A 35 17.58 5.54 8.36
CA VAL A 35 16.12 5.69 8.45
C VAL A 35 15.69 6.78 7.49
N PHE A 36 14.81 6.46 6.57
CA PHE A 36 14.18 7.43 5.69
C PHE A 36 12.92 7.98 6.35
N VAL A 37 12.75 9.30 6.36
CA VAL A 37 11.61 9.98 6.95
C VAL A 37 11.01 10.92 5.90
N SER A 38 9.70 10.83 5.73
CA SER A 38 8.94 11.59 4.73
C SER A 38 7.57 11.95 5.30
N ASN A 39 6.97 13.01 4.80
CA ASN A 39 5.55 13.25 5.03
C ASN A 39 4.71 12.26 4.18
N ILE A 40 3.41 12.13 4.52
CA ILE A 40 2.49 11.18 3.89
C ILE A 40 2.29 11.51 2.40
N ASP A 41 2.15 12.79 2.03
CA ASP A 41 1.89 13.18 0.63
C ASP A 41 3.02 12.76 -0.30
N MET A 42 4.28 12.94 0.12
CA MET A 42 5.45 12.50 -0.63
C MET A 42 5.54 10.97 -0.70
N ILE A 43 5.15 10.24 0.36
CA ILE A 43 5.04 8.77 0.29
C ILE A 43 3.96 8.36 -0.72
N LYS A 44 2.77 8.97 -0.66
CA LYS A 44 1.69 8.73 -1.62
C LYS A 44 2.18 8.97 -3.06
N GLU A 45 2.94 10.03 -3.31
CA GLU A 45 3.55 10.31 -4.62
C GLU A 45 4.48 9.17 -5.08
N MET A 46 5.37 8.70 -4.21
CA MET A 46 6.28 7.58 -4.52
C MET A 46 5.52 6.27 -4.76
N LEU A 47 4.39 6.08 -4.09
CA LEU A 47 3.56 4.88 -4.20
C LEU A 47 2.60 4.90 -5.39
N LYS A 48 2.45 6.03 -6.12
CA LYS A 48 1.55 6.13 -7.29
C LYS A 48 1.81 5.10 -8.39
N ALA A 49 3.05 4.60 -8.49
CA ALA A 49 3.40 3.58 -9.46
C ALA A 49 2.80 2.20 -9.14
N TYR A 50 2.42 1.94 -7.88
CA TYR A 50 1.90 0.67 -7.41
C TYR A 50 0.37 0.70 -7.42
N THR A 51 -0.18 0.54 -8.63
CA THR A 51 -1.63 0.37 -8.82
C THR A 51 -2.00 -1.11 -8.93
N PHE A 52 -3.24 -1.44 -8.63
CA PHE A 52 -3.76 -2.80 -8.79
C PHE A 52 -4.42 -2.95 -10.15
N THR A 53 -4.21 -4.08 -10.80
CA THR A 53 -4.96 -4.47 -11.99
C THR A 53 -5.83 -5.67 -11.64
N ALA A 54 -7.10 -5.59 -12.00
CA ALA A 54 -8.09 -6.59 -11.66
C ALA A 54 -8.59 -7.30 -12.91
N ASN A 55 -8.60 -8.63 -12.90
CA ASN A 55 -9.30 -9.43 -13.90
C ASN A 55 -10.73 -9.67 -13.42
N VAL A 56 -11.70 -9.36 -14.28
CA VAL A 56 -13.12 -9.57 -14.01
C VAL A 56 -13.63 -10.72 -14.89
N LEU A 57 -14.25 -11.71 -14.26
CA LEU A 57 -14.87 -12.86 -14.90
C LEU A 57 -16.35 -12.91 -14.55
N ASN A 58 -17.21 -12.97 -15.57
CA ASN A 58 -18.63 -13.24 -15.39
C ASN A 58 -18.83 -14.76 -15.44
N GLU A 59 -19.42 -15.31 -14.39
CA GLU A 59 -19.67 -16.75 -14.24
C GLU A 59 -21.01 -17.16 -14.86
N ASP A 60 -21.17 -18.45 -15.17
CA ASP A 60 -22.39 -18.99 -15.80
C ASP A 60 -23.65 -18.86 -14.94
N ASP A 61 -23.49 -18.75 -13.62
CA ASP A 61 -24.58 -18.57 -12.65
C ASP A 61 -24.98 -17.10 -12.45
N GLY A 62 -24.33 -16.18 -13.16
CA GLY A 62 -24.57 -14.73 -13.09
C GLY A 62 -23.77 -14.02 -12.00
N THR A 63 -22.96 -14.73 -11.22
CA THR A 63 -22.00 -14.11 -10.28
C THR A 63 -20.80 -13.52 -11.02
N VAL A 64 -20.06 -12.66 -10.33
CA VAL A 64 -18.86 -12.00 -10.85
C VAL A 64 -17.68 -12.31 -9.94
N THR A 65 -16.62 -12.88 -10.52
CA THR A 65 -15.35 -13.14 -9.85
C THR A 65 -14.35 -12.05 -10.22
N ILE A 66 -13.73 -11.41 -9.22
CA ILE A 66 -12.67 -10.42 -9.42
C ILE A 66 -11.39 -10.90 -8.72
N SER A 67 -10.27 -10.87 -9.45
CA SER A 67 -8.95 -11.24 -8.92
C SER A 67 -7.90 -10.17 -9.21
N LEU A 68 -6.99 -9.93 -8.27
CA LEU A 68 -5.88 -9.00 -8.44
C LEU A 68 -4.65 -9.71 -9.03
N ASN A 69 -3.92 -9.02 -9.91
CA ASN A 69 -2.70 -9.56 -10.52
C ASN A 69 -1.47 -9.38 -9.63
N GLU A 70 -1.44 -8.35 -8.79
CA GLU A 70 -0.27 -7.96 -8.01
C GLU A 70 -0.22 -8.58 -6.62
N ILE A 71 -1.36 -9.00 -6.07
CA ILE A 71 -1.48 -9.66 -4.76
C ILE A 71 -2.54 -10.77 -4.83
N ASP A 72 -2.37 -11.83 -4.02
CA ASP A 72 -3.25 -13.01 -4.05
C ASP A 72 -4.60 -12.77 -3.36
N ILE A 73 -5.43 -11.90 -3.92
CA ILE A 73 -6.80 -11.65 -3.47
C ILE A 73 -7.75 -11.96 -4.63
N VAL A 74 -8.77 -12.76 -4.33
CA VAL A 74 -9.85 -13.14 -5.23
C VAL A 74 -11.15 -13.16 -4.45
N VAL A 75 -12.18 -12.58 -5.03
CA VAL A 75 -13.52 -12.50 -4.45
C VAL A 75 -14.56 -12.87 -5.50
N ASN A 76 -15.71 -13.36 -5.04
CA ASN A 76 -16.89 -13.62 -5.87
C ASN A 76 -18.09 -12.93 -5.23
N GLY A 77 -18.84 -12.17 -6.03
CA GLY A 77 -20.05 -11.46 -5.61
C GLY A 77 -21.20 -11.72 -6.58
N LYS A 78 -22.43 -11.41 -6.17
CA LYS A 78 -23.63 -11.59 -6.99
C LYS A 78 -23.66 -10.73 -8.26
N ASP A 79 -22.89 -9.64 -8.24
CA ASP A 79 -22.72 -8.67 -9.32
C ASP A 79 -21.35 -7.97 -9.16
N GLU A 80 -20.95 -7.19 -10.16
CA GLU A 80 -19.65 -6.50 -10.18
C GLU A 80 -19.49 -5.50 -9.03
N ASP A 81 -20.56 -4.81 -8.62
CA ASP A 81 -20.52 -3.83 -7.54
C ASP A 81 -20.28 -4.51 -6.18
N GLU A 82 -20.97 -5.61 -5.90
CA GLU A 82 -20.75 -6.41 -4.69
C GLU A 82 -19.35 -7.02 -4.69
N ALA A 83 -18.93 -7.63 -5.81
CA ALA A 83 -17.59 -8.20 -5.92
C ALA A 83 -16.50 -7.14 -5.71
N LEU A 84 -16.67 -5.92 -6.24
CA LEU A 84 -15.70 -4.84 -6.06
C LEU A 84 -15.65 -4.31 -4.63
N ASN A 85 -16.79 -4.28 -3.92
CA ASN A 85 -16.79 -3.90 -2.50
C ASN A 85 -16.13 -4.97 -1.64
N LEU A 86 -16.43 -6.25 -1.87
CA LEU A 86 -15.75 -7.37 -1.20
C LEU A 86 -14.24 -7.31 -1.46
N LEU A 87 -13.82 -7.00 -2.69
CA LEU A 87 -12.41 -6.89 -3.02
C LEU A 87 -11.71 -5.80 -2.21
N VAL A 88 -12.36 -4.64 -2.07
CA VAL A 88 -11.81 -3.52 -1.29
C VAL A 88 -11.72 -3.87 0.20
N ASP A 89 -12.72 -4.56 0.74
CA ASP A 89 -12.72 -5.00 2.14
C ASP A 89 -11.59 -6.01 2.39
N ASP A 90 -11.45 -7.04 1.54
CA ASP A 90 -10.37 -8.03 1.63
C ASP A 90 -8.98 -7.39 1.45
N MET A 91 -8.85 -6.38 0.58
CA MET A 91 -7.60 -5.62 0.42
C MET A 91 -7.20 -4.88 1.70
N ILE A 92 -8.17 -4.26 2.38
CA ILE A 92 -7.94 -3.55 3.64
C ILE A 92 -7.55 -4.55 4.73
N GLU A 93 -8.32 -5.63 4.90
CA GLU A 93 -8.04 -6.69 5.87
C GLU A 93 -6.64 -7.27 5.65
N TYR A 94 -6.30 -7.61 4.40
CA TYR A 94 -4.98 -8.12 4.05
C TYR A 94 -3.86 -7.14 4.41
N ALA A 95 -4.05 -5.84 4.14
CA ALA A 95 -3.04 -4.83 4.43
C ALA A 95 -2.84 -4.62 5.94
N GLU A 96 -3.93 -4.67 6.71
CA GLU A 96 -3.90 -4.58 8.17
C GLU A 96 -3.22 -5.83 8.77
N ASP A 97 -3.58 -7.03 8.35
CA ASP A 97 -2.95 -8.28 8.77
C ASP A 97 -1.46 -8.32 8.44
N PHE A 98 -1.09 -7.89 7.23
CA PHE A 98 0.30 -7.77 6.82
C PHE A 98 1.08 -6.89 7.78
N TYR A 99 0.53 -5.72 8.15
CA TYR A 99 1.24 -4.75 8.96
C TYR A 99 1.25 -5.12 10.45
N ASN A 100 0.19 -5.78 10.94
CA ASN A 100 0.08 -6.27 12.31
C ASN A 100 1.05 -7.42 12.61
N ASP A 101 1.27 -8.33 11.65
CA ASP A 101 2.30 -9.39 11.75
C ASP A 101 3.42 -9.19 10.71
N PHE A 102 4.00 -7.99 10.72
CA PHE A 102 4.97 -7.55 9.71
C PHE A 102 6.15 -8.50 9.53
N GLN A 103 6.69 -9.07 10.62
CA GLN A 103 7.87 -9.94 10.51
C GLN A 103 7.53 -11.26 9.83
N TYR A 104 6.37 -11.86 10.14
CA TYR A 104 5.90 -13.06 9.48
C TYR A 104 5.71 -12.81 7.99
N TRP A 105 4.90 -11.81 7.63
CA TRP A 105 4.54 -11.53 6.25
C TRP A 105 5.71 -11.03 5.41
N TYR A 106 6.53 -10.11 5.92
CA TYR A 106 7.67 -9.55 5.18
C TYR A 106 8.81 -10.54 4.97
N SER A 107 8.91 -11.59 5.81
CA SER A 107 9.92 -12.64 5.67
C SER A 107 9.54 -13.72 4.64
N ALA A 108 8.26 -13.82 4.26
CA ALA A 108 7.80 -14.78 3.28
C ALA A 108 8.25 -14.39 1.85
N PRO A 109 8.92 -15.28 1.09
CA PRO A 109 9.51 -14.95 -0.21
C PRO A 109 8.55 -14.30 -1.20
N ASN A 110 7.32 -14.80 -1.29
CA ASN A 110 6.31 -14.34 -2.25
C ASN A 110 5.44 -13.19 -1.73
N ARG A 111 5.68 -12.69 -0.50
CA ARG A 111 4.88 -11.62 0.11
C ARG A 111 5.69 -10.36 0.38
N ARG A 112 7.02 -10.47 0.43
CA ARG A 112 7.91 -9.32 0.63
C ARG A 112 7.67 -8.20 -0.39
N GLU A 113 7.40 -8.56 -1.63
CA GLU A 113 7.15 -7.63 -2.74
C GLU A 113 5.77 -6.93 -2.63
N HIS A 114 4.89 -7.38 -1.73
CA HIS A 114 3.58 -6.78 -1.51
C HIS A 114 3.66 -5.51 -0.65
N LEU A 115 4.79 -5.26 0.04
CA LEU A 115 4.97 -4.10 0.92
C LEU A 115 4.52 -2.76 0.30
N PRO A 116 4.94 -2.36 -0.91
CA PRO A 116 4.47 -1.10 -1.50
C PRO A 116 2.95 -1.06 -1.74
N TYR A 117 2.32 -2.19 -2.07
CA TYR A 117 0.88 -2.30 -2.25
C TYR A 117 0.12 -2.19 -0.93
N VAL A 118 0.60 -2.89 0.10
CA VAL A 118 0.09 -2.81 1.49
C VAL A 118 0.17 -1.38 2.00
N LEU A 119 1.32 -0.72 1.86
CA LEU A 119 1.48 0.68 2.27
C LEU A 119 0.56 1.61 1.47
N ASN A 120 0.35 1.35 0.18
CA ASN A 120 -0.53 2.18 -0.64
C ASN A 120 -1.99 2.07 -0.17
N ILE A 121 -2.45 0.88 0.23
CA ILE A 121 -3.78 0.66 0.83
C ILE A 121 -3.89 1.39 2.18
N LEU A 122 -2.96 1.15 3.11
CA LEU A 122 -3.01 1.71 4.47
C LEU A 122 -2.95 3.24 4.53
N LEU A 123 -2.41 3.88 3.49
CA LEU A 123 -2.34 5.34 3.41
C LEU A 123 -3.60 5.97 2.80
N GLN A 124 -4.57 5.19 2.33
CA GLN A 124 -5.84 5.74 1.86
C GLN A 124 -6.71 6.17 3.03
N ASP A 125 -7.52 7.22 2.81
CA ASP A 125 -8.33 7.80 3.88
C ASP A 125 -9.58 6.96 4.20
N ASN A 126 -10.01 6.09 3.27
CA ASN A 126 -11.20 5.24 3.34
C ASN A 126 -11.24 4.24 2.16
N SER A 127 -12.23 3.35 2.18
CA SER A 127 -12.49 2.35 1.13
C SER A 127 -12.63 2.96 -0.27
N GLU A 128 -13.20 4.16 -0.42
CA GLU A 128 -13.26 4.83 -1.72
C GLU A 128 -11.89 5.25 -2.25
N GLY A 129 -10.94 5.57 -1.36
CA GLY A 129 -9.55 5.78 -1.72
C GLY A 129 -8.89 4.50 -2.24
N VAL A 130 -9.14 3.37 -1.57
CA VAL A 130 -8.63 2.04 -1.98
C VAL A 130 -9.22 1.61 -3.32
N LYS A 131 -10.54 1.82 -3.51
CA LYS A 131 -11.25 1.51 -4.75
C LYS A 131 -10.61 2.20 -5.98
N LYS A 132 -10.14 3.45 -5.82
CA LYS A 132 -9.46 4.22 -6.89
C LYS A 132 -8.07 3.68 -7.26
N LEU A 133 -7.47 2.82 -6.45
CA LEU A 133 -6.19 2.18 -6.77
C LEU A 133 -6.35 1.04 -7.79
N ILE A 134 -7.57 0.55 -7.98
CA ILE A 134 -7.89 -0.60 -8.82
C ILE A 134 -8.19 -0.16 -10.24
N LYS A 135 -7.56 -0.82 -11.21
CA LYS A 135 -7.84 -0.69 -12.64
C LYS A 135 -8.44 -2.00 -13.14
N CYS A 136 -9.75 -2.02 -13.35
CA CYS A 136 -10.44 -3.19 -13.90
C CYS A 136 -10.07 -3.38 -15.38
N GLN A 137 -9.56 -4.56 -15.72
CA GLN A 137 -9.38 -5.02 -17.09
C GLN A 137 -10.50 -6.02 -17.39
N HIS A 138 -11.41 -5.63 -18.27
CA HIS A 138 -12.41 -6.55 -18.79
C HIS A 138 -11.70 -7.51 -19.74
N GLY A 139 -11.72 -8.81 -19.42
CA GLY A 139 -11.24 -9.83 -20.35
C GLY A 139 -11.96 -9.70 -21.69
N LYS A 140 -11.21 -9.68 -22.80
CA LYS A 140 -11.82 -9.91 -24.11
C LYS A 140 -12.22 -11.38 -24.15
N ASN A 141 -13.52 -11.65 -24.22
CA ASN A 141 -14.04 -12.94 -24.65
C ASN A 141 -13.46 -13.34 -26.01
#